data_AF-A0A1Z9P8X9-F1
#
_entry.id   AF-A0A1Z9P8X9-F1
#
_cell.length_a   1.000
_cell.length_b   1.000
_cell.length_c   1.000
_cell.angle_alpha   90.00
_cell.angle_beta   90.00
_cell.angle_gamma   90.00
#
_symmetry.space_group_name_H-M   'P 1'
#
loop_
_entity.id
_entity.type
_entity.pdbx_description
1 polymer ?
#
loop_
_entity_poly.entity_id
_entity_poly.type
_entity_poly.pdbx_seq_one_letter_code
_entity_poly.pdbx_strand_id
1 'polypeptide(L)'
;MEKNFMDNTLLANLALGNFVCQPPPDDIWEWDDDDANDWVEKNIWQPFEYWSGKDIFSEADSLYRQFIEVYDMGYKKGLTHE
;
A
#
# COMPACT_ATOMS: atom_id res chain seq x y z
N MET A 1 14.61 -3.24 -19.93
CA MET A 1 15.20 -2.80 -18.65
C MET A 1 14.02 -2.36 -17.82
N GLU A 2 13.43 -3.30 -17.07
CA GLU A 2 12.26 -3.09 -16.22
C GLU A 2 12.66 -2.19 -15.04
N LYS A 3 12.62 -0.88 -15.27
CA LYS A 3 12.50 0.09 -14.18
C LYS A 3 11.00 0.39 -14.05
N ASN A 4 10.50 0.44 -12.82
CA ASN A 4 9.19 0.99 -12.40
C ASN A 4 8.11 0.01 -11.91
N PHE A 5 8.44 -1.25 -11.57
CA PHE A 5 7.50 -2.03 -10.73
C PHE A 5 7.79 -1.90 -9.23
N MET A 6 8.99 -1.43 -8.86
CA MET A 6 9.41 -1.31 -7.46
C MET A 6 8.94 -0.02 -6.76
N ASP A 7 8.37 0.96 -7.47
CA ASP A 7 7.94 2.24 -6.86
C ASP A 7 6.42 2.36 -6.59
N ASN A 8 5.57 1.69 -7.37
CA ASN A 8 4.12 1.86 -7.22
C ASN A 8 3.55 1.13 -6.00
N THR A 9 4.12 -0.02 -5.65
CA THR A 9 3.65 -0.82 -4.50
C THR A 9 3.98 -0.13 -3.18
N LEU A 10 5.19 0.42 -3.01
CA LEU A 10 5.55 1.15 -1.79
C LEU A 10 4.66 2.38 -1.61
N LEU A 11 4.47 3.18 -2.67
CA LEU A 11 3.58 4.35 -2.63
C LEU A 11 2.12 3.97 -2.34
N ALA A 12 1.63 2.88 -2.92
CA ALA A 12 0.28 2.37 -2.63
C ALA A 12 0.16 1.87 -1.18
N ASN A 13 1.18 1.19 -0.67
CA ASN A 13 1.23 0.70 0.70
C ASN A 13 1.28 1.85 1.70
N LEU A 14 2.06 2.90 1.44
CA LEU A 14 2.09 4.10 2.27
C LEU A 14 0.76 4.85 2.21
N ALA A 15 0.14 4.96 1.03
CA ALA A 15 -1.17 5.60 0.89
C ALA A 15 -2.27 4.84 1.63
N LEU A 16 -2.28 3.51 1.54
CA LEU A 16 -3.22 2.66 2.26
C LEU A 16 -2.94 2.64 3.77
N GLY A 17 -1.66 2.58 4.15
CA GLY A 17 -1.18 2.68 5.52
C GLY A 17 -1.59 3.98 6.20
N ASN A 18 -1.62 5.10 5.49
CA ASN A 18 -2.08 6.40 5.99
C ASN A 18 -3.55 6.41 6.43
N PHE A 19 -4.39 5.48 5.97
CA PHE A 19 -5.76 5.36 6.49
C PHE A 19 -5.84 4.68 7.86
N VAL A 20 -4.79 3.94 8.24
CA VAL A 20 -4.71 3.17 9.47
C VAL A 20 -3.55 3.63 10.37
N CYS A 21 -2.85 4.69 9.99
CA CYS A 21 -1.73 5.31 10.70
C CYS A 21 -1.89 6.83 10.67
N GLN A 22 -1.03 7.56 11.41
CA GLN A 22 -0.89 9.00 11.18
C GLN A 22 -0.44 9.30 9.74
N PRO A 23 -0.54 10.54 9.26
CA PRO A 23 0.06 10.94 7.99
C PRO A 23 1.58 10.76 7.99
N PRO A 24 2.15 10.14 6.93
CA PRO A 24 3.60 10.00 6.82
C PRO A 24 4.28 11.36 6.66
N PRO A 25 5.55 11.49 7.11
CA PRO A 25 6.32 12.69 6.85
C PRO A 25 6.61 12.85 5.36
N ASP A 26 6.92 14.07 4.94
CA ASP A 26 7.15 14.37 3.54
C ASP A 26 8.30 13.54 2.99
N ASP A 27 9.41 13.34 3.69
CA ASP A 27 10.59 12.62 3.20
C ASP A 27 10.49 11.09 3.20
N ILE A 28 9.32 10.50 3.43
CA ILE A 28 9.15 9.05 3.55
C ILE A 28 9.57 8.26 2.29
N TRP A 29 9.58 8.88 1.12
CA TRP A 29 10.05 8.25 -0.12
C TRP A 29 11.56 8.01 -0.16
N GLU A 30 12.32 8.60 0.76
CA GLU A 30 13.77 8.39 0.90
C GLU A 30 14.11 7.25 1.86
N TRP A 31 13.10 6.76 2.59
CA TRP A 31 13.27 5.75 3.62
C TRP A 31 13.36 4.36 2.97
N ASP A 32 14.11 3.47 3.62
CA ASP A 32 14.07 2.06 3.28
C ASP A 32 12.83 1.38 3.90
N ASP A 33 12.60 0.14 3.51
CA ASP A 33 11.45 -0.63 3.98
C ASP A 33 11.46 -0.80 5.51
N ASP A 34 12.64 -0.90 6.13
CA ASP A 34 12.76 -1.11 7.57
C ASP A 34 12.37 0.18 8.31
N ASP A 35 12.89 1.33 7.91
CA ASP A 35 12.53 2.65 8.47
C ASP A 35 11.02 2.94 8.31
N ALA A 36 10.44 2.62 7.15
CA ALA A 36 9.01 2.77 6.90
C ALA A 36 8.16 1.85 7.79
N ASN A 37 8.55 0.59 7.95
CA ASN A 37 7.88 -0.36 8.85
C ASN A 37 7.92 0.13 10.30
N ASP A 38 9.10 0.55 10.76
CA ASP A 38 9.35 1.04 12.11
C ASP A 38 8.47 2.25 12.46
N TRP A 39 8.28 3.14 11.49
CA TRP A 39 7.42 4.30 11.66
C TRP A 39 5.95 3.93 11.71
N VAL A 40 5.51 3.00 10.84
CA VAL A 40 4.12 2.51 10.85
C VAL A 40 3.78 1.92 12.21
N GLU A 41 4.61 1.04 12.76
CA GLU A 41 4.37 0.44 14.09
C GLU A 41 4.21 1.46 15.22
N LYS A 42 4.92 2.59 15.12
CA LYS A 42 4.86 3.68 16.11
C LYS A 42 3.65 4.59 15.94
N ASN A 43 3.02 4.60 14.76
CA ASN A 43 2.02 5.59 14.37
C ASN A 43 0.66 5.00 13.95
N ILE A 44 0.53 3.67 13.96
CA ILE A 44 -0.73 2.96 13.73
C ILE A 44 -1.84 3.45 14.68
N TRP A 45 -3.05 3.53 14.14
CA TRP A 45 -4.28 3.79 14.88
C TRP A 45 -4.96 2.49 15.34
N GLN A 46 -5.77 2.62 16.38
CA GLN A 46 -6.69 1.58 16.81
C GLN A 46 -7.65 1.20 15.67
N PRO A 47 -7.97 -0.10 15.46
CA PRO A 47 -7.68 -1.25 16.32
C PRO A 47 -6.41 -2.04 15.93
N PHE A 48 -5.49 -1.44 15.17
CA PHE A 48 -4.36 -2.15 14.60
C PHE A 48 -3.09 -2.03 15.44
N GLU A 49 -3.14 -1.47 16.65
CA GLU A 49 -1.96 -1.12 17.47
C GLU A 49 -1.03 -2.28 17.85
N TYR A 50 -1.47 -3.52 17.62
CA TYR A 50 -0.68 -4.74 17.87
C TYR A 50 -0.15 -5.39 16.58
N TRP A 51 -0.44 -4.80 15.42
CA TRP A 51 0.01 -5.29 14.13
C TRP A 51 1.43 -4.79 13.88
N SER A 52 2.26 -5.63 13.25
CA SER A 52 3.55 -5.17 12.76
C SER A 52 3.36 -4.30 11.52
N GLY A 53 4.32 -3.42 11.23
CA GLY A 53 4.30 -2.58 10.03
C GLY A 53 4.28 -3.43 8.76
N LYS A 54 4.97 -4.57 8.84
CA LYS A 54 4.97 -5.60 7.80
C LYS A 54 3.59 -6.21 7.56
N ASP A 55 2.82 -6.49 8.62
CA ASP A 55 1.46 -7.04 8.48
C ASP A 55 0.55 -6.02 7.78
N ILE A 56 0.66 -4.74 8.16
CA ILE A 56 -0.11 -3.66 7.54
C ILE A 56 0.23 -3.53 6.05
N PHE A 57 1.52 -3.48 5.70
CA PHE A 57 1.90 -3.36 4.29
C PHE A 57 1.60 -4.62 3.48
N SER A 58 1.63 -5.80 4.10
CA SER A 58 1.20 -7.04 3.45
C SER A 58 -0.29 -7.03 3.11
N GLU A 59 -1.14 -6.61 4.05
CA GLU A 59 -2.57 -6.46 3.78
C GLU A 59 -2.86 -5.33 2.79
N ALA A 60 -2.12 -4.23 2.85
CA ALA A 60 -2.22 -3.14 1.89
C ALA A 60 -1.89 -3.62 0.46
N ASP A 61 -0.82 -4.38 0.26
CA ASP A 61 -0.45 -4.94 -1.04
C ASP A 61 -1.52 -5.93 -1.54
N SER A 62 -2.06 -6.77 -0.65
CA SER A 62 -3.17 -7.68 -0.96
C SER A 62 -4.41 -6.92 -1.45
N LEU A 63 -4.82 -5.88 -0.74
CA LEU A 63 -5.97 -5.03 -1.12
C LEU A 63 -5.72 -4.30 -2.44
N TYR A 64 -4.51 -3.76 -2.64
CA TYR A 64 -4.13 -3.11 -3.88
C TYR A 64 -4.23 -4.08 -5.07
N ARG A 65 -3.72 -5.30 -4.93
CA ARG A 65 -3.82 -6.33 -5.99
C ARG A 65 -5.26 -6.70 -6.30
N GLN A 66 -6.09 -6.89 -5.27
CA GLN A 66 -7.52 -7.19 -5.45
C GLN A 66 -8.25 -6.04 -6.16
N PHE A 67 -7.93 -4.78 -5.80
CA PHE A 67 -8.49 -3.62 -6.48
C PHE A 67 -8.11 -3.61 -7.96
N ILE A 68 -6.84 -3.82 -8.29
CA ILE A 68 -6.37 -3.91 -9.67
C ILE A 68 -7.07 -5.04 -10.42
N GLU A 69 -7.21 -6.22 -9.82
CA GLU A 69 -7.90 -7.35 -10.43
C GLU A 69 -9.37 -7.01 -10.75
N VAL A 70 -10.10 -6.45 -9.79
CA VAL A 70 -11.50 -6.03 -10.00
C VAL A 70 -11.59 -4.93 -11.06
N TYR A 71 -10.69 -3.95 -11.03
CA TYR A 71 -10.63 -2.87 -12.01
C TYR A 71 -10.39 -3.41 -13.42
N ASP A 72 -9.38 -4.28 -13.59
CA ASP A 72 -9.05 -4.91 -14.87
C ASP A 72 -10.19 -5.79 -15.38
N MET A 73 -10.84 -6.56 -14.51
CA MET A 73 -12.00 -7.37 -14.87
C MET A 73 -13.19 -6.51 -15.29
N GLY A 74 -13.46 -5.41 -14.58
CA GLY A 74 -14.52 -4.46 -14.93
C GLY A 74 -14.26 -3.77 -16.26
N TYR A 75 -13.03 -3.32 -16.48
CA TYR A 75 -12.59 -2.67 -17.72
C TYR A 75 -12.64 -3.62 -18.92
N LYS A 76 -12.13 -4.85 -18.77
CA LYS A 76 -12.14 -5.87 -19.83
C LYS A 76 -13.56 -6.35 -20.16
N LYS A 77 -14.46 -6.46 -19.17
CA LYS A 77 -15.89 -6.76 -19.44
C LYS A 77 -16.59 -5.63 -20.19
N GLY A 78 -16.30 -4.38 -19.87
CA GLY A 78 -16.84 -3.22 -20.58
C GLY A 78 -16.47 -3.19 -22.07
N LEU A 79 -15.27 -3.66 -22.44
CA LEU A 79 -14.81 -3.75 -23.83
C LEU A 79 -15.38 -4.94 -24.63
N THR A 80 -16.01 -5.93 -23.96
CA THR A 80 -16.64 -7.10 -24.63
C THR A 80 -18.13 -6.93 -24.91
N HIS A 81 -18.68 -5.74 -24.63
CA HIS A 81 -20.08 -5.38 -24.91
C HIS A 81 -20.23 -4.25 -25.95
N GLU A 82 -19.17 -3.97 -26.72
CA GLU A 82 -19.23 -3.16 -27.95
C GLU A 82 -19.18 -4.05 -29.21
#